data_AF-A0A443RVT9-F1
#
_entry.id   AF-A0A443RVT9-F1
#
_cell.length_a   1.000
_cell.length_b   1.000
_cell.length_c   1.000
_cell.angle_alpha   90.00
_cell.angle_beta   90.00
_cell.angle_gamma   90.00
#
_symmetry.space_group_name_H-M   'P 1'
#
loop_
_entity.id
_entity.type
_entity.pdbx_description
1 polymer ?
#
loop_
_entity_poly.entity_id
_entity_poly.type
_entity_poly.pdbx_seq_one_letter_code
_entity_poly.pdbx_strand_id
1 'polypeptide(L)'
;MDSIPVKNVDFELLKLKHHFSCILAGPSFSGKTTIVTNIINSLSEISNFENNKINLLWVYGQQESISNITVCQNINVLFDNVVPTDTYLKENYINIVVIDDLMSEACDDKALAEFFTKKSHHMKFSIFLLIQNLFYKSRQLRTICLNASYILIMKNRRDLSQIDYIGRQLYPNNRRFFWMYIKM
;
A
#
# COMPACT_ATOMS: atom_id res chain seq x y z
N MET A 1 -2.87 -1.71 24.03
CA MET A 1 -3.18 -1.29 22.64
C MET A 1 -2.62 0.11 22.52
N ASP A 2 -1.35 0.20 22.14
CA ASP A 2 -0.71 1.50 22.03
C ASP A 2 -1.09 2.05 20.66
N SER A 3 -2.08 2.94 20.66
CA SER A 3 -2.35 3.82 19.52
C SER A 3 -1.03 4.47 19.12
N ILE A 4 -0.54 4.18 17.93
CA ILE A 4 0.54 4.95 17.32
C ILE A 4 0.02 6.39 17.30
N PRO A 5 0.68 7.34 18.01
CA PRO A 5 0.20 8.71 18.03
C PRO A 5 0.20 9.24 16.60
N VAL A 6 -0.93 9.81 16.20
CA VAL A 6 -1.20 10.46 14.90
C VAL A 6 -0.15 11.55 14.54
N LYS A 7 0.73 11.93 15.47
CA LYS A 7 1.65 13.08 15.39
C LYS A 7 3.02 12.84 14.76
N ASN A 8 3.40 11.61 14.36
CA ASN A 8 4.80 11.32 13.97
C ASN A 8 5.00 10.86 12.52
N VAL A 9 3.99 10.95 11.65
CA VAL A 9 4.23 10.83 10.20
C VAL A 9 4.06 12.20 9.61
N ASP A 10 5.17 12.83 9.26
CA ASP A 10 5.17 14.11 8.57
C ASP A 10 4.73 13.90 7.11
N PHE A 11 3.41 13.93 6.90
CA PHE A 11 2.80 13.76 5.59
C PHE A 11 3.18 14.88 4.62
N GLU A 12 3.80 15.99 5.07
CA GLU A 12 4.31 17.04 4.17
C GLU A 12 5.36 16.52 3.19
N LEU A 13 6.12 15.48 3.59
CA LEU A 13 7.13 14.85 2.74
C LEU A 13 6.56 13.77 1.81
N LEU A 14 5.35 13.28 2.07
CA LEU A 14 4.71 12.23 1.28
C LEU A 14 3.85 12.86 0.19
N LYS A 15 4.36 12.91 -1.06
CA LYS A 15 3.58 13.34 -2.24
C LYS A 15 3.34 12.15 -3.16
N LEU A 16 2.10 11.65 -3.17
CA LEU A 16 1.69 10.56 -4.04
C LEU A 16 1.16 11.11 -5.36
N LYS A 17 1.66 10.62 -6.49
CA LYS A 17 1.19 11.03 -7.82
C LYS A 17 0.18 10.02 -8.35
N HIS A 18 -1.10 10.35 -8.30
CA HIS A 18 -2.15 9.60 -8.98
C HIS A 18 -1.90 9.56 -10.49
N HIS A 19 -1.92 8.41 -11.16
CA HIS A 19 -2.15 7.04 -10.65
C HIS A 19 -0.86 6.38 -10.17
N PHE A 20 -0.90 5.66 -9.05
CA PHE A 20 0.28 5.00 -8.48
C PHE A 20 0.06 3.55 -8.05
N SER A 21 1.17 2.83 -7.91
CA SER A 21 1.24 1.53 -7.23
C SER A 21 2.10 1.65 -5.97
N CYS A 22 1.55 1.32 -4.81
CA CYS A 22 2.21 1.46 -3.52
C CYS A 22 2.19 0.13 -2.76
N ILE A 23 3.33 -0.23 -2.19
CA ILE A 23 3.45 -1.37 -1.26
C ILE A 23 3.65 -0.82 0.14
N LEU A 24 2.88 -1.33 1.10
CA LEU A 24 3.08 -1.05 2.53
C LEU A 24 3.48 -2.33 3.24
N ALA A 25 4.75 -2.42 3.62
CA ALA A 25 5.35 -3.62 4.19
C ALA A 25 5.61 -3.48 5.69
N GLY A 26 5.23 -4.49 6.47
CA GLY A 26 5.48 -4.51 7.91
C GLY A 26 4.85 -5.73 8.58
N PRO A 27 5.38 -6.22 9.70
CA PRO A 27 4.85 -7.41 10.37
C PRO A 27 3.39 -7.24 10.79
N SER A 28 2.71 -8.32 11.14
CA SER A 28 1.38 -8.25 11.75
C SER A 28 1.38 -7.30 12.95
N PHE A 29 0.31 -6.53 13.10
CA PHE A 29 0.17 -5.49 14.13
C PHE A 29 1.16 -4.31 14.06
N SER A 30 1.88 -4.13 12.95
CA SER A 30 2.78 -2.97 12.81
C SER A 30 2.03 -1.64 12.65
N GLY A 31 0.74 -1.65 12.32
CA GLY A 31 -0.08 -0.45 12.05
C GLY A 31 -0.30 -0.14 10.57
N LYS A 32 -0.14 -1.13 9.66
CA LYS A 32 -0.29 -0.94 8.20
C LYS A 32 -1.67 -0.37 7.84
N THR A 33 -2.73 -1.04 8.30
CA THR A 33 -4.12 -0.63 8.06
C THR A 33 -4.35 0.80 8.56
N THR A 34 -3.87 1.15 9.77
CA THR A 34 -3.96 2.52 10.30
C THR A 34 -3.25 3.54 9.42
N ILE A 35 -2.03 3.26 8.96
CA ILE A 35 -1.28 4.17 8.08
C ILE A 35 -1.98 4.34 6.74
N VAL A 36 -2.42 3.25 6.09
CA VAL A 36 -3.06 3.37 4.77
C VAL A 36 -4.40 4.11 4.88
N THR A 37 -5.18 3.88 5.95
CA THR A 37 -6.40 4.65 6.22
C THR A 37 -6.10 6.14 6.42
N ASN A 38 -5.05 6.49 7.16
CA ASN A 38 -4.64 7.89 7.34
C ASN A 38 -4.20 8.53 6.02
N ILE A 39 -3.42 7.81 5.20
CA ILE A 39 -3.02 8.25 3.87
C ILE A 39 -4.28 8.51 3.02
N ILE A 40 -5.20 7.55 2.96
CA ILE A 40 -6.46 7.64 2.20
C ILE A 40 -7.27 8.87 2.61
N ASN A 41 -7.42 9.09 3.91
CA ASN A 41 -8.15 10.23 4.45
C ASN A 41 -7.47 11.58 4.17
N SER A 42 -6.16 11.57 3.92
CA SER A 42 -5.36 12.76 3.61
C SER A 42 -5.13 12.96 2.11
N LEU A 43 -5.65 12.09 1.23
CA LEU A 43 -5.32 12.10 -0.20
C LEU A 43 -5.64 13.40 -0.92
N SER A 44 -6.65 14.14 -0.47
CA SER A 44 -6.95 15.49 -1.00
C SER A 44 -5.82 16.48 -0.78
N GLU A 45 -4.97 16.26 0.22
CA GLU A 45 -3.84 17.12 0.58
C GLU A 45 -2.52 16.59 0.00
N ILE A 46 -2.34 15.26 -0.02
CA ILE A 46 -1.04 14.63 -0.35
C ILE A 46 -0.96 14.09 -1.78
N SER A 47 -2.03 14.17 -2.56
CA SER A 47 -2.09 13.63 -3.92
C SER A 47 -2.83 14.55 -4.89
N ASN A 48 -2.51 14.45 -6.17
CA ASN A 48 -3.13 15.21 -7.27
C ASN A 48 -4.48 14.62 -7.72
N PHE A 49 -5.33 14.16 -6.79
CA PHE A 49 -6.68 13.72 -7.14
C PHE A 49 -7.54 14.93 -7.53
N GLU A 50 -8.03 14.95 -8.77
CA GLU A 50 -8.89 16.03 -9.28
C GLU A 50 -10.35 15.88 -8.84
N ASN A 51 -10.76 14.68 -8.39
CA ASN A 51 -12.15 14.36 -8.07
C ASN A 51 -12.48 14.67 -6.61
N ASN A 52 -13.58 15.40 -6.39
CA ASN A 52 -14.14 15.65 -5.06
C ASN A 52 -14.72 14.39 -4.39
N LYS A 53 -14.96 13.30 -5.14
CA LYS A 53 -15.44 12.02 -4.63
C LYS A 53 -14.50 10.90 -5.05
N ILE A 54 -14.14 10.04 -4.11
CA ILE A 54 -13.22 8.90 -4.32
C ILE A 54 -13.99 7.60 -4.08
N ASN A 55 -14.00 6.72 -5.08
CA ASN A 55 -14.45 5.34 -4.91
C ASN A 55 -13.26 4.46 -4.52
N LEU A 56 -13.30 3.95 -3.30
CA LEU A 56 -12.31 3.06 -2.72
C LEU A 56 -12.86 1.64 -2.71
N LEU A 57 -12.11 0.69 -3.27
CA LEU A 57 -12.34 -0.73 -3.03
C LEU A 57 -11.32 -1.23 -2.01
N TRP A 58 -11.82 -1.77 -0.90
CA TRP A 58 -11.01 -2.42 0.12
C TRP A 58 -11.21 -3.94 0.05
N VAL A 59 -10.17 -4.64 -0.42
CA VAL A 59 -10.15 -6.08 -0.51
C VAL A 59 -9.48 -6.65 0.73
N TYR A 60 -10.17 -7.52 1.47
CA TYR A 60 -9.73 -8.03 2.77
C TYR A 60 -9.68 -9.57 2.81
N GLY A 61 -8.73 -10.12 3.58
CA GLY A 61 -8.67 -11.56 3.87
C GLY A 61 -9.61 -12.01 5.00
N GLN A 62 -9.77 -11.18 6.03
CA GLN A 62 -10.61 -11.47 7.20
C GLN A 62 -11.58 -10.33 7.50
N GLN A 63 -12.85 -10.63 7.78
CA GLN A 63 -13.89 -9.62 7.94
C GLN A 63 -13.69 -8.76 9.21
N GLU A 64 -13.03 -9.30 10.23
CA GLU A 64 -12.71 -8.57 11.45
C GLU A 64 -11.76 -7.39 11.17
N SER A 65 -10.91 -7.50 10.13
CA SER A 65 -9.94 -6.47 9.75
C SER A 65 -10.60 -5.17 9.26
N ILE A 66 -11.82 -5.26 8.70
CA ILE A 66 -12.52 -4.09 8.14
C ILE A 66 -13.42 -3.37 9.14
N SER A 67 -13.71 -3.99 10.29
CA SER A 67 -14.67 -3.47 11.28
C SER A 67 -14.35 -2.07 11.82
N ASN A 68 -13.07 -1.68 11.82
CA ASN A 68 -12.60 -0.40 12.37
C ASN A 68 -12.15 0.60 11.29
N ILE A 69 -12.38 0.30 10.01
CA ILE A 69 -11.97 1.19 8.92
C ILE A 69 -12.93 2.36 8.86
N THR A 70 -12.41 3.55 9.17
CA THR A 70 -13.15 4.81 9.10
C THR A 70 -12.50 5.71 8.06
N VAL A 71 -13.30 6.13 7.07
CA VAL A 71 -12.85 7.06 6.02
C VAL A 71 -13.61 8.38 6.03
N CYS A 72 -13.04 9.39 5.38
CA CYS A 72 -13.69 10.69 5.17
C CYS A 72 -15.01 10.56 4.36
N GLN A 73 -15.95 11.47 4.59
CA GLN A 73 -17.31 11.43 4.00
C GLN A 73 -17.33 11.50 2.46
N ASN A 74 -16.29 12.06 1.86
CA ASN A 74 -16.14 12.15 0.40
C ASN A 74 -15.60 10.86 -0.24
N ILE A 75 -15.30 9.84 0.57
CA ILE A 75 -14.80 8.55 0.13
C ILE A 75 -15.92 7.52 0.26
N ASN A 76 -16.34 6.97 -0.87
CA ASN A 76 -17.25 5.85 -0.94
C ASN A 76 -16.46 4.55 -0.89
N VAL A 77 -16.67 3.72 0.13
CA VAL A 77 -15.91 2.47 0.32
C VAL A 77 -16.77 1.27 -0.01
N LEU A 78 -16.26 0.43 -0.91
CA LEU A 78 -16.76 -0.91 -1.18
C LEU A 78 -15.81 -1.93 -0.53
N PHE A 79 -16.38 -2.98 0.03
CA PHE A 79 -15.63 -4.06 0.65
C PHE A 79 -15.84 -5.36 -0.13
N ASP A 80 -14.75 -6.08 -0.39
CA ASP A 80 -14.78 -7.37 -1.09
C ASP A 80 -13.68 -8.28 -0.52
N ASN A 81 -13.77 -9.58 -0.74
CA ASN A 81 -12.76 -10.55 -0.33
C ASN A 81 -12.04 -11.19 -1.54
N VAL A 82 -12.33 -10.74 -2.76
CA VAL A 82 -11.72 -11.23 -3.99
C VAL A 82 -10.97 -10.10 -4.71
N VAL A 83 -9.83 -10.45 -5.34
CA VAL A 83 -9.11 -9.52 -6.22
C VAL A 83 -10.03 -9.10 -7.37
N PRO A 84 -10.26 -7.79 -7.59
CA PRO A 84 -11.27 -7.33 -8.53
C PRO A 84 -10.86 -7.64 -9.98
N THR A 85 -11.85 -7.78 -10.85
CA THR A 85 -11.63 -7.83 -12.30
C THR A 85 -11.58 -6.42 -12.89
N ASP A 86 -11.00 -6.29 -14.09
CA ASP A 86 -10.98 -5.02 -14.83
C ASP A 86 -12.41 -4.48 -15.08
N THR A 87 -13.38 -5.37 -15.31
CA THR A 87 -14.78 -5.02 -15.50
C THR A 87 -15.38 -4.43 -14.23
N TYR A 88 -15.16 -5.10 -13.08
CA TYR A 88 -15.65 -4.63 -11.79
C TYR A 88 -15.11 -3.23 -11.46
N LEU A 89 -13.82 -2.99 -11.70
CA LEU A 89 -13.19 -1.68 -11.45
C LEU A 89 -13.83 -0.57 -12.31
N LYS A 90 -14.15 -0.86 -13.57
CA LYS A 90 -14.76 0.10 -14.50
C LYS A 90 -16.23 0.38 -14.17
N GLU A 91 -17.02 -0.66 -13.92
CA GLU A 91 -18.45 -0.53 -13.63
C GLU A 91 -18.71 0.24 -12.33
N ASN A 92 -17.84 0.07 -11.34
CA ASN A 92 -17.92 0.77 -10.06
C ASN A 92 -17.09 2.06 -10.01
N TYR A 93 -16.49 2.48 -11.12
CA TYR A 93 -15.65 3.68 -11.23
C TYR A 93 -14.60 3.78 -10.11
N ILE A 94 -13.91 2.67 -9.81
CA ILE A 94 -12.96 2.57 -8.70
C ILE A 94 -11.73 3.43 -8.97
N ASN A 95 -11.40 4.31 -8.02
CA ASN A 95 -10.23 5.17 -8.08
C ASN A 95 -9.04 4.59 -7.32
N ILE A 96 -9.32 3.85 -6.25
CA ILE A 96 -8.32 3.30 -5.33
C ILE A 96 -8.67 1.87 -4.97
N VAL A 97 -7.68 1.00 -4.98
CA VAL A 97 -7.78 -0.38 -4.50
C VAL A 97 -6.81 -0.55 -3.34
N VAL A 98 -7.29 -1.09 -2.22
CA VAL A 98 -6.45 -1.56 -1.10
C VAL A 98 -6.56 -3.06 -1.04
N ILE A 99 -5.44 -3.77 -1.10
CA ILE A 99 -5.36 -5.21 -0.85
C ILE A 99 -4.74 -5.39 0.53
N ASP A 100 -5.55 -5.77 1.52
CA ASP A 100 -5.12 -6.00 2.91
C ASP A 100 -5.28 -7.46 3.30
N ASP A 101 -4.26 -7.97 4.00
CA ASP A 101 -4.22 -9.32 4.60
C ASP A 101 -4.51 -10.51 3.65
N LEU A 102 -4.32 -10.33 2.34
CA LEU A 102 -4.43 -11.40 1.33
C LEU A 102 -3.05 -11.86 0.82
N MET A 103 -2.02 -11.80 1.66
CA MET A 103 -0.64 -12.00 1.19
C MET A 103 -0.41 -13.40 0.58
N SER A 104 -1.00 -14.45 1.15
CA SER A 104 -0.87 -15.82 0.64
C SER A 104 -1.70 -16.06 -0.62
N GLU A 105 -2.92 -15.54 -0.71
CA GLU A 105 -3.79 -15.75 -1.87
C GLU A 105 -3.49 -14.80 -3.03
N ALA A 106 -3.24 -13.52 -2.73
CA ALA A 106 -3.13 -12.48 -3.75
C ALA A 106 -1.73 -12.35 -4.35
N CYS A 107 -0.65 -12.71 -3.64
CA CYS A 107 0.70 -12.54 -4.18
C CYS A 107 1.03 -13.51 -5.33
N ASP A 108 0.35 -14.66 -5.44
CA ASP A 108 0.49 -15.56 -6.59
C ASP A 108 -0.54 -15.29 -7.70
N ASP A 109 -1.47 -14.36 -7.47
CA ASP A 109 -2.46 -13.94 -8.44
C ASP A 109 -1.81 -13.11 -9.56
N LYS A 110 -1.97 -13.59 -10.79
CA LYS A 110 -1.49 -12.91 -12.00
C LYS A 110 -2.22 -11.58 -12.23
N ALA A 111 -3.50 -11.47 -11.88
CA ALA A 111 -4.27 -10.25 -12.00
C ALA A 111 -3.70 -9.13 -11.10
N LEU A 112 -3.31 -9.47 -9.86
CA LEU A 112 -2.64 -8.50 -8.98
C LEU A 112 -1.31 -8.04 -9.57
N ALA A 113 -0.51 -8.96 -10.12
CA ALA A 113 0.75 -8.61 -10.78
C ALA A 113 0.52 -7.67 -11.99
N GLU A 114 -0.57 -7.85 -12.73
CA GLU A 114 -0.96 -6.98 -13.84
C GLU A 114 -1.33 -5.56 -13.38
N PHE A 115 -1.92 -5.40 -12.19
CA PHE A 115 -2.20 -4.09 -11.59
C PHE A 115 -0.93 -3.28 -11.33
N PHE A 116 0.13 -3.94 -10.87
CA PHE A 116 1.41 -3.30 -10.60
C PHE A 116 2.28 -3.08 -11.85
N THR A 117 2.06 -3.83 -12.93
CA THR A 117 2.92 -3.75 -14.13
C THR A 117 2.36 -2.88 -15.25
N LYS A 118 1.06 -3.01 -15.57
CA LYS A 118 0.48 -2.36 -16.76
C LYS A 118 -0.84 -1.66 -16.45
N LYS A 119 -1.68 -2.25 -15.60
CA LYS A 119 -3.09 -1.90 -15.57
C LYS A 119 -3.43 -0.65 -14.75
N SER A 120 -2.73 -0.35 -13.65
CA SER A 120 -3.02 0.84 -12.82
C SER A 120 -2.98 2.15 -13.60
N HIS A 121 -1.94 2.35 -14.42
CA HIS A 121 -1.82 3.55 -15.27
C HIS A 121 -2.84 3.59 -16.41
N HIS A 122 -3.14 2.45 -17.05
CA HIS A 122 -4.09 2.38 -18.16
C HIS A 122 -5.55 2.52 -17.70
N MET A 123 -5.89 1.90 -16.58
CA MET A 123 -7.25 1.91 -16.02
C MET A 123 -7.49 3.06 -15.05
N LYS A 124 -6.49 3.94 -14.87
CA LYS A 124 -6.60 5.17 -14.11
C LYS A 124 -7.05 4.95 -12.65
N PHE A 125 -6.41 4.00 -11.95
CA PHE A 125 -6.60 3.81 -10.51
C PHE A 125 -5.27 3.67 -9.76
N SER A 126 -5.28 3.96 -8.47
CA SER A 126 -4.14 3.72 -7.58
C SER A 126 -4.34 2.48 -6.73
N ILE A 127 -3.24 1.79 -6.42
CA ILE A 127 -3.30 0.54 -5.64
C ILE A 127 -2.35 0.58 -4.45
N PHE A 128 -2.84 0.12 -3.31
CA PHE A 128 -2.06 -0.23 -2.14
C PHE A 128 -2.06 -1.75 -1.96
N LEU A 129 -0.88 -2.33 -1.77
CA LEU A 129 -0.71 -3.72 -1.36
C LEU A 129 -0.06 -3.78 0.02
N LEU A 130 -0.79 -4.28 1.01
CA LEU A 130 -0.31 -4.43 2.37
C LEU A 130 0.25 -5.84 2.56
N ILE A 131 1.53 -5.94 2.89
CA ILE A 131 2.22 -7.22 3.05
C ILE A 131 3.00 -7.30 4.35
N GLN A 132 3.14 -8.53 4.86
CA GLN A 132 3.89 -8.79 6.08
C GLN A 132 5.40 -8.85 5.83
N ASN A 133 5.81 -9.30 4.65
CA ASN A 133 7.21 -9.56 4.31
C ASN A 133 7.49 -9.26 2.83
N LEU A 134 8.44 -8.36 2.55
CA LEU A 134 8.83 -8.02 1.17
C LEU A 134 9.51 -9.17 0.41
N PHE A 135 10.02 -10.17 1.14
CA PHE A 135 10.75 -11.33 0.61
C PHE A 135 10.01 -12.65 0.79
N TYR A 136 8.68 -12.59 0.97
CA TYR A 136 7.89 -13.80 0.98
C TYR A 136 8.04 -14.54 -0.34
N LYS A 137 8.12 -15.88 -0.25
CA LYS A 137 8.30 -16.74 -1.41
C LYS A 137 6.98 -16.82 -2.17
N SER A 138 6.82 -15.92 -3.13
CA SER A 138 5.73 -15.90 -4.08
C SER A 138 6.27 -15.70 -5.49
N ARG A 139 5.60 -16.29 -6.47
CA ARG A 139 5.97 -16.22 -7.88
C ARG A 139 5.88 -14.80 -8.43
N GLN A 140 4.88 -14.02 -8.02
CA GLN A 140 4.68 -12.67 -8.55
C GLN A 140 5.17 -11.55 -7.64
N LEU A 141 5.36 -11.79 -6.34
CA LEU A 141 5.72 -10.73 -5.39
C LEU A 141 7.00 -9.98 -5.80
N ARG A 142 8.01 -10.68 -6.32
CA ARG A 142 9.22 -10.03 -6.84
C ARG A 142 8.90 -9.05 -7.98
N THR A 143 8.05 -9.44 -8.92
CA THR A 143 7.61 -8.60 -10.04
C THR A 143 6.80 -7.42 -9.53
N ILE A 144 5.88 -7.65 -8.59
CA ILE A 144 5.06 -6.61 -7.96
C ILE A 144 5.96 -5.56 -7.28
N CYS A 145 6.92 -6.00 -6.46
CA CYS A 145 7.86 -5.10 -5.78
C CYS A 145 8.71 -4.29 -6.75
N LEU A 146 9.18 -4.89 -7.85
CA LEU A 146 10.00 -4.19 -8.85
C LEU A 146 9.22 -3.16 -9.66
N ASN A 147 7.89 -3.31 -9.79
CA ASN A 147 7.04 -2.38 -10.55
C ASN A 147 6.22 -1.44 -9.65
N ALA A 148 6.39 -1.53 -8.33
CA ALA A 148 5.76 -0.58 -7.41
C ALA A 148 6.39 0.81 -7.57
N SER A 149 5.54 1.83 -7.70
CA SER A 149 5.96 3.23 -7.75
C SER A 149 6.47 3.71 -6.39
N TYR A 150 5.88 3.18 -5.31
CA TYR A 150 6.21 3.53 -3.93
C TYR A 150 6.31 2.27 -3.07
N ILE A 151 7.28 2.26 -2.15
CA ILE A 151 7.39 1.23 -1.11
C ILE A 151 7.53 1.94 0.23
N LEU A 152 6.55 1.75 1.11
CA LEU A 152 6.55 2.21 2.49
C LEU A 152 6.89 1.03 3.39
N ILE A 153 7.93 1.18 4.22
CA ILE A 153 8.42 0.12 5.09
C ILE A 153 8.18 0.54 6.53
N MET A 154 7.38 -0.25 7.25
CA MET A 154 7.14 -0.07 8.67
C MET A 154 8.28 -0.66 9.49
N LYS A 155 8.54 -0.05 10.65
CA LYS A 155 9.57 -0.51 11.58
C LYS A 155 9.34 -1.96 12.00
N ASN A 156 10.27 -2.84 11.66
CA ASN A 156 10.31 -4.22 12.11
C ASN A 156 11.54 -4.41 13.02
N ARG A 157 11.33 -4.49 14.34
CA ARG A 157 12.44 -4.66 15.31
C ARG A 157 13.13 -6.03 15.19
N ARG A 158 12.43 -7.04 14.68
CA ARG A 158 12.94 -8.42 14.59
C ARG A 158 13.78 -8.65 13.34
N ASP A 159 13.48 -7.94 12.25
CA ASP A 159 14.09 -8.19 10.94
C ASP A 159 14.63 -6.90 10.30
N LEU A 160 15.70 -6.37 10.89
CA LEU A 160 16.47 -5.26 10.31
C LEU A 160 17.17 -5.64 9.00
N SER A 161 17.29 -6.95 8.71
CA SER A 161 17.97 -7.44 7.51
C SER A 161 17.20 -7.09 6.23
N GLN A 162 15.86 -7.05 6.30
CA GLN A 162 15.01 -6.59 5.18
C GLN A 162 15.31 -5.15 4.81
N ILE A 163 15.40 -4.30 5.83
CA ILE A 163 15.72 -2.88 5.68
C ILE A 163 17.14 -2.75 5.11
N ASP A 164 18.13 -3.44 5.68
CA ASP A 164 19.51 -3.40 5.18
C ASP A 164 19.63 -3.89 3.72
N TYR A 165 18.91 -4.96 3.34
CA TYR A 165 18.91 -5.47 1.97
C TYR A 165 18.35 -4.45 0.98
N ILE A 166 17.22 -3.81 1.30
CA ILE A 166 16.64 -2.75 0.47
C ILE A 166 17.56 -1.54 0.41
N GLY A 167 18.19 -1.18 1.53
CA GLY A 167 19.20 -0.13 1.57
C GLY A 167 20.36 -0.37 0.62
N ARG A 168 20.83 -1.62 0.53
CA ARG A 168 21.88 -2.01 -0.43
C ARG A 168 21.39 -1.91 -1.88
N GLN A 169 20.12 -2.20 -2.16
CA GLN A 169 19.56 -2.07 -3.50
C GLN A 169 19.37 -0.61 -3.90
N LEU A 170 18.92 0.25 -2.98
CA LEU A 170 18.69 1.68 -3.23
C LEU A 170 20.00 2.48 -3.29
N TYR A 171 20.95 2.17 -2.41
CA TYR A 171 22.22 2.91 -2.27
C TYR A 171 23.42 1.96 -2.27
N PRO A 172 23.71 1.28 -3.41
CA PRO A 172 24.76 0.27 -3.49
C PRO A 172 26.14 0.78 -3.06
N ASN A 173 26.41 2.07 -3.30
CA ASN A 173 27.70 2.71 -3.03
C ASN A 173 27.72 3.63 -1.79
N ASN A 174 26.59 3.85 -1.09
CA ASN A 174 26.55 4.81 0.03
C ASN A 174 25.67 4.35 1.21
N ARG A 175 26.15 3.33 1.90
CA ARG A 175 25.41 2.63 2.97
C ARG A 175 25.11 3.51 4.19
N ARG A 176 26.00 4.44 4.53
CA ARG A 176 25.82 5.34 5.70
C ARG A 176 24.64 6.28 5.51
N PHE A 177 24.37 6.70 4.27
CA PHE A 177 23.27 7.60 3.94
C PHE A 177 21.92 6.95 4.25
N PHE A 178 21.71 5.69 3.85
CA PHE A 178 20.48 4.96 4.11
C PHE A 178 20.15 4.79 5.62
N TRP A 179 21.14 4.44 6.44
CA TRP A 179 20.95 4.29 7.89
C TRP A 179 20.58 5.60 8.60
N MET A 180 20.91 6.76 8.02
CA MET A 180 20.52 8.07 8.53
C MET A 180 19.00 8.30 8.40
N TYR A 181 18.40 7.92 7.26
CA TYR A 181 16.96 8.07 7.01
C TYR A 181 16.07 7.15 7.84
N ILE A 182 16.59 6.02 8.34
CA ILE A 182 15.84 5.07 9.18
C ILE A 182 15.86 5.48 10.66
N LYS A 183 16.82 6.32 11.06
CA LYS A 183 16.95 6.79 12.44
C LYS A 183 16.12 8.05 12.75
N MET A 184 15.69 8.79 11.73
CA MET A 184 14.73 9.90 11.86
C MET A 184 13.33 9.34 12.06
#